data_AF-A0A2D4K8S1-F1
#
_entry.id   AF-A0A2D4K8S1-F1
#
_cell.length_a   1.000
_cell.length_b   1.000
_cell.length_c   1.000
_cell.angle_alpha   90.00
_cell.angle_beta   90.00
_cell.angle_gamma   90.00
#
_symmetry.space_group_name_H-M   'P 1'
#
loop_
_entity.id
_entity.type
_entity.pdbx_description
1 polymer ?
#
loop_
_entity_poly.entity_id
_entity_poly.type
_entity_poly.pdbx_seq_one_letter_code
_entity_poly.pdbx_strand_id
1 'polypeptide(L)'
;ACWGKATSVARLEHVQARLTLSYNRRGDLAIHLVSPMGTRSTLLAARPRDYSADGFNDWAFMTTHSWDEDPSGEWVLEIENTSEANNYGTLTKFVLVLYGTGPDLPDLANQFESSGCKTLVTNQACVGTGHG
;
A
#
# COMPACT_ATOMS: atom_id res chain seq x y z
N ALA A 1 -2.64 -7.72 9.99
CA ALA A 1 -1.65 -6.62 10.19
C ALA A 1 -2.05 -5.68 11.35
N CYS A 2 -1.11 -4.88 11.90
CA CYS A 2 -1.35 -3.99 13.05
C CYS A 2 -2.00 -4.68 14.28
N TRP A 3 -1.53 -5.90 14.62
CA TRP A 3 -2.10 -6.72 15.70
C TRP A 3 -2.14 -5.98 17.06
N GLY A 4 -3.23 -6.19 17.82
CA GLY A 4 -3.41 -5.63 19.16
C GLY A 4 -3.74 -4.12 19.20
N LYS A 5 -3.98 -3.49 18.05
CA LYS A 5 -4.40 -2.08 17.96
C LYS A 5 -5.82 -1.97 17.45
N ALA A 6 -6.51 -0.88 17.76
CA ALA A 6 -7.83 -0.56 17.21
C ALA A 6 -7.85 -0.46 15.66
N THR A 7 -6.68 -0.31 15.03
CA THR A 7 -6.49 -0.27 13.58
C THR A 7 -6.00 -1.61 13.01
N SER A 8 -6.20 -2.73 13.72
CA SER A 8 -5.84 -4.05 13.21
C SER A 8 -6.67 -4.38 11.98
N VAL A 9 -6.02 -4.82 10.90
CA VAL A 9 -6.70 -5.28 9.68
C VAL A 9 -6.46 -6.79 9.56
N ALA A 10 -7.55 -7.56 9.55
CA ALA A 10 -7.53 -9.01 9.37
C ALA A 10 -8.03 -9.44 7.99
N ARG A 11 -8.88 -8.62 7.34
CA ARG A 11 -9.34 -8.84 5.97
C ARG A 11 -9.14 -7.57 5.16
N LEU A 12 -8.44 -7.68 4.04
CA LEU A 12 -8.16 -6.55 3.16
C LEU A 12 -9.34 -6.16 2.28
N GLU A 13 -9.40 -4.88 1.95
CA GLU A 13 -10.29 -4.34 0.92
C GLU A 13 -9.44 -3.58 -0.12
N HIS A 14 -8.73 -2.55 0.33
CA HIS A 14 -7.87 -1.74 -0.52
C HIS A 14 -6.46 -1.70 0.06
N VAL A 15 -5.45 -1.72 -0.81
CA VAL A 15 -4.05 -1.54 -0.44
C VAL A 15 -3.49 -0.38 -1.22
N GLN A 16 -2.81 0.55 -0.54
CA GLN A 16 -2.07 1.62 -1.18
C GLN A 16 -0.56 1.48 -0.92
N ALA A 17 0.23 1.59 -1.99
CA ALA A 17 1.66 1.82 -1.91
C ALA A 17 1.94 3.29 -2.24
N ARG A 18 2.26 4.09 -1.22
CA ARG A 18 2.62 5.50 -1.36
C ARG A 18 4.12 5.61 -1.58
N LEU A 19 4.50 6.02 -2.79
CA LEU A 19 5.90 6.03 -3.21
C LEU A 19 6.39 7.45 -3.47
N THR A 20 7.61 7.74 -3.02
CA THR A 20 8.40 8.87 -3.52
C THR A 20 9.65 8.30 -4.18
N LEU A 21 9.75 8.45 -5.50
CA LEU A 21 10.84 7.91 -6.29
C LEU A 21 11.29 8.91 -7.35
N SER A 22 12.60 9.08 -7.52
CA SER A 22 13.18 9.76 -8.68
C SER A 22 13.52 8.75 -9.75
N TYR A 23 13.35 9.10 -11.02
CA TYR A 23 13.75 8.26 -12.15
C TYR A 23 13.93 9.11 -13.41
N ASN A 24 14.98 8.84 -14.19
CA ASN A 24 15.31 9.65 -15.37
C ASN A 24 14.31 9.48 -16.53
N ARG A 25 13.59 8.35 -16.63
CA ARG A 25 12.52 8.13 -17.60
C ARG A 25 11.38 7.29 -17.01
N ARG A 26 10.39 7.96 -16.43
CA ARG A 26 9.31 7.34 -15.65
C ARG A 26 8.48 6.28 -16.41
N GLY A 27 8.30 6.45 -17.71
CA GLY A 27 7.53 5.50 -18.53
C GLY A 27 8.16 4.13 -18.70
N ASP A 28 9.45 3.99 -18.40
CA ASP A 28 10.16 2.70 -18.44
C ASP A 28 10.06 1.94 -17.12
N LEU A 29 9.34 2.47 -16.12
CA LEU A 29 9.06 1.76 -14.89
C LEU A 29 7.83 0.89 -15.04
N ALA A 30 7.94 -0.34 -14.54
CA ALA A 30 6.79 -1.09 -14.07
C ALA A 30 6.94 -1.38 -12.58
N ILE A 31 5.82 -1.30 -11.86
CA ILE A 31 5.78 -1.43 -10.41
C ILE A 31 4.75 -2.47 -10.05
N HIS A 32 5.15 -3.43 -9.24
CA HIS A 32 4.30 -4.51 -8.77
C HIS A 32 4.35 -4.62 -7.25
N LEU A 33 3.24 -5.07 -6.66
CA LEU A 33 3.12 -5.34 -5.24
C LEU A 33 2.61 -6.75 -5.04
N VAL A 34 3.34 -7.56 -4.29
CA VAL A 34 2.97 -8.94 -3.95
C VAL A 34 2.53 -8.99 -2.50
N SER A 35 1.33 -9.55 -2.26
CA SER A 35 0.80 -9.77 -0.92
C SER A 35 1.45 -10.97 -0.23
N PRO A 36 1.33 -11.11 1.11
CA PRO A 36 1.82 -12.27 1.84
C PRO A 36 1.25 -13.61 1.37
N MET A 37 0.04 -13.58 0.79
CA MET A 37 -0.62 -14.76 0.23
C MET A 37 -0.21 -15.06 -1.23
N GLY A 38 0.67 -14.24 -1.82
CA GLY A 38 1.24 -14.45 -3.15
C GLY A 38 0.52 -13.72 -4.29
N THR A 39 -0.48 -12.89 -4.00
CA THR A 39 -1.21 -12.16 -5.05
C THR A 39 -0.37 -10.99 -5.56
N ARG A 40 -0.02 -11.04 -6.85
CA ARG A 40 0.79 -10.02 -7.53
C ARG A 40 -0.08 -8.98 -8.23
N SER A 41 -0.08 -7.76 -7.72
CA SER A 41 -0.78 -6.60 -8.28
C SER A 41 0.14 -5.74 -9.15
N THR A 42 -0.32 -5.36 -10.34
CA THR A 42 0.38 -4.35 -11.17
C THR A 42 -0.07 -2.96 -10.75
N LEU A 43 0.81 -2.20 -10.11
CA LEU A 43 0.54 -0.83 -9.66
C LEU A 43 0.83 0.20 -10.76
N LEU A 44 1.83 -0.08 -11.58
CA LEU A 44 2.18 0.72 -12.75
C LEU A 44 2.64 -0.22 -13.86
N ALA A 45 1.98 -0.16 -15.01
CA ALA A 45 2.49 -0.77 -16.23
C ALA A 45 3.39 0.22 -16.97
N ALA A 46 4.31 -0.30 -17.80
CA ALA A 46 5.14 0.52 -18.66
C ALA A 46 4.30 1.45 -19.54
N ARG A 47 4.75 2.69 -19.69
CA ARG A 47 4.07 3.74 -20.48
C ARG A 47 5.05 4.29 -21.51
N PRO A 48 5.12 3.72 -22.73
CA PRO A 48 6.16 4.06 -23.72
C PRO A 48 6.26 5.55 -24.08
N ARG A 49 5.15 6.30 -23.94
CA ARG A 49 5.06 7.74 -24.25
C ARG A 49 5.35 8.66 -23.07
N ASP A 50 5.64 8.13 -21.88
CA ASP A 50 5.95 8.92 -20.68
C ASP A 50 7.47 9.09 -20.53
N TYR A 51 7.99 10.18 -21.08
CA TYR A 51 9.43 10.50 -21.05
C TYR A 51 9.82 11.40 -19.87
N SER A 52 8.93 11.61 -18.89
CA SER A 52 9.16 12.52 -17.75
C SER A 52 10.27 12.00 -16.83
N ALA A 53 11.06 12.95 -16.31
CA ALA A 53 12.07 12.71 -15.27
C ALA A 53 11.60 13.12 -13.86
N ASP A 54 10.32 13.49 -13.71
CA ASP A 54 9.77 14.00 -12.44
C ASP A 54 9.59 12.89 -11.40
N GLY A 55 9.65 11.62 -11.83
CA GLY A 55 9.39 10.46 -10.98
C GLY A 55 7.98 10.49 -10.38
N PHE A 56 7.89 10.09 -9.10
CA PHE A 56 6.67 10.13 -8.30
C PHE A 56 6.96 10.80 -6.96
N ASN A 57 6.08 11.70 -6.52
CA ASN A 57 6.17 12.36 -5.23
C ASN A 57 4.96 12.02 -4.37
N ASP A 58 5.19 11.25 -3.31
CA ASP A 58 4.16 10.74 -2.39
C ASP A 58 2.91 10.17 -3.09
N TRP A 59 3.11 9.53 -4.25
CA TRP A 59 2.02 9.06 -5.11
C TRP A 59 1.43 7.77 -4.55
N ALA A 60 0.11 7.75 -4.33
CA ALA A 60 -0.62 6.61 -3.79
C ALA A 60 -1.09 5.69 -4.91
N PHE A 61 -0.30 4.68 -5.26
CA PHE A 61 -0.77 3.57 -6.09
C PHE A 61 -1.73 2.70 -5.27
N MET A 62 -2.80 2.21 -5.87
CA MET A 62 -3.84 1.44 -5.17
C MET A 62 -4.16 0.14 -5.91
N THR A 63 -4.42 -0.94 -5.16
CA THR A 63 -4.91 -2.22 -5.67
C THR A 63 -6.04 -2.76 -4.79
N THR A 64 -6.97 -3.48 -5.43
CA THR A 64 -8.03 -4.27 -4.79
C THR A 64 -7.85 -5.77 -5.06
N HIS A 65 -6.75 -6.21 -5.69
CA HIS A 65 -6.59 -7.61 -6.08
C HIS A 65 -6.43 -8.55 -4.88
N SER A 66 -5.93 -8.03 -3.75
CA SER A 66 -5.76 -8.78 -2.50
C SER A 66 -6.96 -8.67 -1.57
N TRP A 67 -8.16 -8.47 -2.11
CA TRP A 67 -9.39 -8.39 -1.31
C TRP A 67 -9.62 -9.68 -0.51
N ASP A 68 -10.11 -9.55 0.73
CA ASP A 68 -10.34 -10.63 1.71
C ASP A 68 -9.10 -11.42 2.16
N GLU A 69 -7.90 -11.07 1.69
CA GLU A 69 -6.66 -11.68 2.16
C GLU A 69 -6.31 -11.22 3.57
N ASP A 70 -5.63 -12.09 4.33
CA ASP A 70 -4.95 -11.67 5.56
C ASP A 70 -3.68 -10.90 5.18
N PRO A 71 -3.56 -9.61 5.54
CA PRO A 71 -2.39 -8.82 5.19
C PRO A 71 -1.17 -9.11 6.08
N SER A 72 -1.25 -10.07 7.01
CA SER A 72 -0.14 -10.44 7.88
C SER A 72 0.94 -11.22 7.11
N GLY A 73 2.21 -10.81 7.30
CA GLY A 73 3.35 -11.41 6.63
C GLY A 73 4.12 -10.43 5.76
N GLU A 74 4.89 -10.97 4.82
CA GLU A 74 5.81 -10.21 3.98
C GLU A 74 5.11 -9.62 2.75
N TRP A 75 5.36 -8.34 2.52
CA TRP A 75 4.93 -7.63 1.31
C TRP A 75 6.15 -7.32 0.46
N VAL A 76 6.07 -7.63 -0.84
CA VAL A 76 7.19 -7.40 -1.76
C VAL A 76 6.81 -6.30 -2.75
N LEU A 77 7.60 -5.23 -2.78
CA LEU A 77 7.50 -4.16 -3.78
C LEU A 77 8.58 -4.39 -4.85
N GLU A 78 8.15 -4.63 -6.08
CA GLU A 78 9.04 -4.81 -7.24
C GLU A 78 9.00 -3.55 -8.09
N ILE A 79 10.17 -2.99 -8.40
CA ILE A 79 10.33 -1.85 -9.32
C ILE A 79 11.32 -2.28 -10.40
N GLU A 80 10.85 -2.36 -11.64
CA GLU A 80 11.63 -2.85 -12.76
C GLU A 80 11.81 -1.77 -13.84
N ASN A 81 12.97 -1.78 -14.48
CA ASN A 81 13.20 -1.05 -15.73
C ASN A 81 12.80 -1.98 -16.89
N THR A 82 11.75 -1.63 -17.61
CA THR A 82 11.23 -2.43 -18.73
C THR A 82 11.94 -2.13 -20.05
N SER A 83 12.95 -1.26 -20.05
CA SER A 83 13.71 -0.88 -21.23
C SER A 83 15.15 -1.42 -21.17
N GLU A 84 15.79 -1.54 -22.33
CA GLU A 84 17.22 -1.84 -22.43
C GLU A 84 18.12 -0.63 -22.09
N ALA A 85 17.52 0.55 -21.87
CA ALA A 85 18.28 1.75 -21.53
C ALA A 85 18.80 1.66 -20.08
N ASN A 86 20.00 2.18 -19.84
CA ASN A 86 20.57 2.30 -18.49
C ASN A 86 19.92 3.46 -17.72
N ASN A 87 18.64 3.32 -17.41
CA ASN A 87 17.90 4.25 -16.59
C ASN A 87 18.30 4.12 -15.12
N TYR A 88 18.16 5.21 -14.38
CA TYR A 88 18.59 5.33 -13.00
C TYR A 88 17.61 6.17 -12.19
N GLY A 89 17.59 5.90 -10.89
CA GLY A 89 16.73 6.60 -9.95
C GLY A 89 16.83 6.05 -8.54
N THR A 90 16.03 6.60 -7.63
CA THR A 90 16.09 6.25 -6.21
C THR A 90 14.71 6.28 -5.60
N LEU A 91 14.32 5.19 -4.95
CA LEU A 91 13.15 5.15 -4.07
C LEU A 91 13.55 5.75 -2.71
N THR A 92 12.91 6.85 -2.32
CA THR A 92 13.22 7.57 -1.06
C THR A 92 12.15 7.38 0.01
N LYS A 93 10.93 7.00 -0.39
CA LYS A 93 9.83 6.73 0.53
C LYS A 93 8.96 5.61 0.00
N PHE A 94 8.68 4.63 0.87
CA PHE A 94 7.65 3.63 0.67
C PHE A 94 6.81 3.55 1.93
N VAL A 95 5.51 3.82 1.78
CA VAL A 95 4.52 3.68 2.86
C VAL A 95 3.41 2.77 2.36
N LEU A 96 3.23 1.64 3.04
CA LEU A 96 2.14 0.72 2.77
C LEU A 96 0.95 1.08 3.66
N VAL A 97 -0.20 1.35 3.04
CA VAL A 97 -1.45 1.65 3.73
C VAL A 97 -2.45 0.57 3.43
N LEU A 98 -2.93 -0.09 4.48
CA LEU A 98 -3.87 -1.19 4.39
C LEU A 98 -5.24 -0.71 4.88
N TYR A 99 -6.26 -0.93 4.05
CA TYR A 99 -7.66 -0.70 4.39
C TYR A 99 -8.39 -2.03 4.44
N GLY A 100 -9.29 -2.15 5.41
CA GLY A 100 -10.17 -3.29 5.53
C GLY A 100 -10.75 -3.40 6.92
N THR A 101 -11.14 -4.61 7.29
CA THR A 101 -11.82 -4.88 8.56
C THR A 101 -10.92 -5.67 9.52
N GLY A 102 -11.03 -5.35 10.80
CA GLY A 102 -10.38 -6.07 11.89
C GLY A 102 -11.35 -7.00 12.63
N PRO A 103 -10.84 -7.90 13.49
CA PRO A 103 -11.70 -8.60 14.42
C PRO A 103 -12.38 -7.60 15.36
N ASP A 104 -13.69 -7.79 15.60
CA ASP A 104 -14.38 -7.08 16.65
C ASP A 104 -13.73 -7.44 17.99
N LEU A 105 -13.01 -6.49 18.60
CA LEU A 105 -12.45 -6.65 19.93
C LEU A 105 -13.48 -6.14 20.95
N PRO A 106 -14.22 -7.02 21.64
CA PRO A 106 -15.23 -6.60 22.62
C PRO A 106 -14.65 -5.76 23.79
N ASP A 107 -13.34 -5.87 24.06
CA ASP A 107 -12.69 -5.18 25.19
C ASP A 107 -12.25 -3.72 24.91
N LEU A 108 -12.23 -3.26 23.65
CA LEU A 108 -11.94 -1.85 23.33
C LEU A 108 -13.20 -0.97 23.22
N ALA A 109 -14.38 -1.58 23.05
CA ALA A 109 -15.66 -0.87 23.02
C ALA A 109 -16.02 -0.27 24.40
N ASN A 110 -15.52 -0.86 25.49
CA ASN A 110 -15.80 -0.43 26.86
C ASN A 110 -14.95 0.76 27.36
N GLN A 111 -14.04 1.32 26.56
CA GLN A 111 -13.23 2.49 26.96
C GLN A 111 -13.63 3.81 26.29
N PHE A 112 -14.66 3.83 25.45
CA PHE A 112 -15.22 5.05 24.86
C PHE A 112 -16.75 5.11 25.01
N GLU A 113 -17.27 4.79 26.19
CA GLU A 113 -18.64 5.13 26.55
C GLU A 113 -18.68 6.40 27.39
N SER A 114 -18.71 7.56 26.73
CA SER A 114 -19.69 8.60 27.08
C SER A 114 -19.75 9.67 26.01
N SER A 115 -20.97 10.07 25.68
CA SER A 115 -21.35 11.18 24.79
C SER A 115 -21.45 10.82 23.31
N GLY A 116 -22.70 10.74 22.86
CA GLY A 116 -23.09 10.24 21.56
C GLY A 116 -22.65 11.09 20.36
N CYS A 117 -22.26 10.40 19.30
CA CYS A 117 -22.84 10.51 17.96
C CYS A 117 -22.25 9.36 17.14
N LYS A 118 -23.08 8.37 16.75
CA LYS A 118 -22.62 7.25 15.92
C LYS A 118 -22.47 7.73 14.47
N THR A 119 -21.23 7.95 14.05
CA THR A 119 -20.83 7.84 12.65
C THR A 119 -19.60 6.95 12.59
N LEU A 120 -19.80 5.63 12.47
CA LEU A 120 -18.69 4.70 12.22
C LEU A 120 -18.33 4.80 10.75
N VAL A 121 -17.53 5.81 10.41
CA VAL A 121 -16.78 5.81 9.15
C VAL A 121 -15.53 4.96 9.40
N THR A 122 -15.64 3.65 9.27
CA THR A 122 -14.47 2.76 9.36
C THR A 122 -13.72 2.73 8.04
N ASN A 123 -13.14 3.88 7.65
CA ASN A 123 -11.99 3.91 6.74
C ASN A 123 -10.73 3.79 7.62
N GLN A 124 -10.49 2.59 8.16
CA GLN A 124 -9.31 2.35 9.00
C GLN A 124 -8.08 2.16 8.13
N ALA A 125 -7.08 3.03 8.30
CA ALA A 125 -5.80 2.96 7.61
C ALA A 125 -4.71 2.44 8.58
N CYS A 126 -4.17 1.25 8.33
CA CYS A 126 -2.96 0.77 9.02
C CYS A 126 -1.74 1.13 8.18
N VAL A 127 -0.81 1.91 8.75
CA VAL A 127 0.44 2.31 8.09
C VAL A 127 1.56 1.36 8.51
N GLY A 128 2.06 0.57 7.56
CA GLY A 128 3.26 -0.25 7.73
C GLY A 128 4.48 0.46 7.13
N THR A 129 5.54 0.63 7.92
CA THR A 129 6.86 1.02 7.41
C THR A 129 7.66 -0.24 7.14
N GLY A 130 7.87 -0.59 5.86
CA GLY A 130 8.80 -1.65 5.49
C GLY A 130 10.24 -1.16 5.66
N HIS A 131 11.07 -1.91 6.39
CA HIS A 131 12.53 -1.75 6.29
C HIS A 131 13.00 -2.59 5.10
N GLY A 132 13.72 -1.92 4.18
CA GLY A 132 14.41 -2.57 3.07
C GLY A 132 15.76 -3.13 3.48
#